data_AF-A0A444J6Y3-F1
#
_entry.id   AF-A0A444J6Y3-F1
#
_cell.length_a   1.000
_cell.length_b   1.000
_cell.length_c   1.000
_cell.angle_alpha   90.00
_cell.angle_beta   90.00
_cell.angle_gamma   90.00
#
_symmetry.space_group_name_H-M   'P 1'
#
loop_
_entity.id
_entity.type
_entity.pdbx_description
1 polymer ?
#
loop_
_entity_poly.entity_id
_entity_poly.type
_entity_poly.pdbx_seq_one_letter_code
_entity_poly.pdbx_strand_id
1 'polypeptide(L)'
;MLVALLLVIAGSTILVMIEKTGKKGEGQQENKKRIRHLFGYLLFFLFAVVVALLLNNAGGFDYQGMMSVWEAVHIVLALLLLALILIKLFLIKLHVQSSFRLILTGTVLFGSIFVLIGVTVGYYIFNSSETRSVSEIKIRWTPRSVASDKILMGKKCSKCHSIERIFLSSKDGKDWQQTVQRMAELDYPNISKGDVERITDYLIEQQRRREKSTDRRKIGKNLVSRKCKICHDLGRVFSANKTASEWEETVDNMIKLLGVSNFLSMQQKNDIILFLSSRQGSRIQSNLSSKAKMAEALVARKCSAGCHALDRVLRVDKNPQQWRETVESMEAMTGDPNFLSEQEKNVIINWLLHRKQPFLQEKTVNLEAPEDMHTLISSKCIACHDLEKLFQGRIREGGHSSGETK
;
A
#
# COMPACT_ATOMS: atom_id res chain seq x y z
N MET A 1 -22.67 -17.16 -19.44
CA MET A 1 -23.58 -18.03 -20.22
C MET A 1 -24.23 -17.29 -21.41
N LEU A 2 -24.93 -16.17 -21.20
CA LEU A 2 -25.55 -15.37 -22.28
C LEU A 2 -24.57 -14.92 -23.39
N VAL A 3 -23.36 -14.50 -23.00
CA VAL A 3 -22.30 -14.09 -23.94
C VAL A 3 -21.81 -15.26 -24.81
N ALA A 4 -21.68 -16.45 -24.24
CA ALA A 4 -21.31 -17.65 -24.98
C ALA A 4 -22.42 -18.08 -25.96
N LEU A 5 -23.70 -17.96 -25.53
CA LEU A 5 -24.84 -18.18 -26.41
C LEU A 5 -24.85 -17.20 -27.59
N LEU A 6 -24.56 -15.92 -27.35
CA LEU A 6 -24.41 -14.93 -28.43
C LEU A 6 -23.34 -15.31 -29.45
N LEU A 7 -22.17 -15.82 -29.01
CA LEU A 7 -21.11 -16.28 -29.90
C LEU A 7 -21.52 -17.50 -30.72
N VAL A 8 -22.15 -18.50 -30.10
CA VAL A 8 -22.61 -19.71 -30.80
C VAL A 8 -23.70 -19.37 -31.82
N ILE A 9 -24.65 -18.50 -31.46
CA ILE A 9 -25.71 -18.06 -32.36
C ILE A 9 -25.11 -17.22 -33.50
N ALA A 10 -24.24 -16.26 -33.21
CA ALA A 10 -23.60 -15.44 -34.25
C ALA A 10 -22.74 -16.30 -35.20
N GLY A 11 -21.93 -17.22 -34.66
CA GLY A 11 -21.11 -18.15 -35.44
C GLY A 11 -21.94 -19.07 -36.32
N SER A 12 -22.99 -19.69 -35.79
CA SER A 12 -23.90 -20.55 -36.57
C SER A 12 -24.61 -19.79 -37.68
N THR A 13 -24.99 -18.51 -37.48
CA THR A 13 -25.58 -17.70 -38.55
C THR A 13 -24.63 -17.43 -39.71
N ILE A 14 -23.34 -17.20 -39.43
CA ILE A 14 -22.32 -17.01 -40.46
C ILE A 14 -22.07 -18.32 -41.21
N LEU A 15 -21.98 -19.43 -40.49
CA LEU A 15 -21.72 -20.75 -41.07
C LEU A 15 -22.85 -21.16 -42.03
N VAL A 16 -24.11 -20.94 -41.63
CA VAL A 16 -25.30 -21.14 -42.49
C VAL A 16 -25.32 -20.18 -43.69
N MET A 17 -24.74 -18.97 -43.58
CA MET A 17 -24.62 -18.04 -44.69
C MET A 17 -23.52 -18.44 -45.68
N ILE A 18 -22.37 -18.93 -45.22
CA ILE A 18 -21.24 -19.35 -46.05
C ILE A 18 -21.59 -20.61 -46.85
N GLU A 19 -22.10 -21.65 -46.18
CA GLU A 19 -22.45 -22.94 -46.79
C GLU A 19 -23.43 -22.79 -47.98
N LYS A 20 -24.27 -21.76 -47.94
CA LYS A 20 -25.31 -21.51 -48.95
C LYS A 20 -24.85 -20.74 -50.17
N THR A 21 -23.63 -20.22 -50.17
CA THR A 21 -23.06 -19.60 -51.38
C THR A 21 -22.79 -20.65 -52.47
N GLY A 22 -22.78 -21.95 -52.14
CA GLY A 22 -22.43 -23.05 -53.05
C GLY A 22 -23.57 -23.89 -53.66
N LYS A 23 -24.85 -23.77 -53.25
CA LYS A 23 -25.92 -24.69 -53.73
C LYS A 23 -27.24 -24.00 -54.09
N LYS A 24 -27.57 -23.94 -55.38
CA LYS A 24 -28.85 -23.44 -55.95
C LYS A 24 -29.86 -24.59 -56.08
N GLY A 25 -30.87 -24.61 -55.23
CA GLY A 25 -32.05 -25.47 -55.38
C GLY A 25 -33.30 -24.63 -55.11
N GLU A 26 -34.15 -24.49 -56.13
CA GLU A 26 -35.20 -23.46 -56.23
C GLU A 26 -36.36 -23.66 -55.24
N GLY A 27 -36.71 -24.89 -54.87
CA GLY A 27 -37.83 -25.17 -53.94
C GLY A 27 -37.54 -24.90 -52.46
N GLN A 28 -36.27 -24.75 -52.06
CA GLN A 28 -35.89 -24.61 -50.65
C GLN A 28 -35.71 -23.15 -50.22
N GLN A 29 -36.05 -22.17 -51.07
CA GLN A 29 -35.65 -20.77 -50.91
C GLN A 29 -36.54 -19.98 -49.92
N GLU A 30 -37.84 -20.27 -49.83
CA GLU A 30 -38.76 -19.56 -48.94
C GLU A 30 -38.54 -19.85 -47.44
N ASN A 31 -38.48 -21.14 -47.06
CA ASN A 31 -38.21 -21.54 -45.67
C ASN A 31 -36.85 -21.01 -45.18
N LYS A 32 -35.86 -20.92 -46.09
CA LYS A 32 -34.54 -20.36 -45.78
C LYS A 32 -34.58 -18.85 -45.50
N LYS A 33 -35.46 -18.09 -46.15
CA LYS A 33 -35.64 -16.65 -45.89
C LYS A 33 -36.19 -16.43 -44.47
N ARG A 34 -37.17 -17.24 -44.06
CA ARG A 34 -37.76 -17.19 -42.71
C ARG A 34 -36.74 -17.49 -41.61
N ILE A 35 -35.93 -18.54 -41.78
CA ILE A 35 -34.90 -18.92 -40.79
C ILE A 35 -33.89 -17.78 -40.58
N ARG A 36 -33.39 -17.17 -41.66
CA ARG A 36 -32.40 -16.07 -41.55
C ARG A 36 -32.96 -14.85 -40.82
N HIS A 37 -34.24 -14.53 -41.02
CA HIS A 37 -34.89 -13.46 -40.27
C HIS A 37 -35.03 -13.81 -38.79
N LEU A 38 -35.47 -15.03 -38.47
CA LEU A 38 -35.62 -15.49 -37.08
C LEU A 38 -34.32 -15.37 -36.29
N PHE A 39 -33.21 -15.87 -36.88
CA PHE A 39 -31.89 -15.76 -36.24
C PHE A 39 -31.40 -14.33 -36.10
N GLY A 40 -31.68 -13.45 -37.07
CA GLY A 40 -31.36 -12.03 -36.99
C GLY A 40 -32.09 -11.33 -35.83
N TYR A 41 -33.39 -11.59 -35.68
CA TYR A 41 -34.17 -11.04 -34.57
C TYR A 41 -33.76 -11.62 -33.21
N LEU A 42 -33.45 -12.91 -33.14
CA LEU A 42 -32.97 -13.55 -31.92
C LEU A 42 -31.65 -12.92 -31.45
N LEU A 43 -30.71 -12.69 -32.38
CA LEU A 43 -29.44 -12.04 -32.08
C LEU A 43 -29.65 -10.60 -31.57
N PHE A 44 -30.52 -9.83 -32.22
CA PHE A 44 -30.87 -8.48 -31.79
C PHE A 44 -31.49 -8.47 -30.38
N PHE A 45 -32.45 -9.36 -30.13
CA PHE A 45 -33.10 -9.47 -28.82
C PHE A 45 -32.11 -9.81 -27.71
N LEU A 46 -31.26 -10.83 -27.91
CA LEU A 46 -30.24 -11.21 -26.94
C LEU A 46 -29.23 -10.08 -26.69
N PHE A 47 -28.83 -9.37 -27.75
CA PHE A 47 -27.94 -8.22 -27.62
C PHE A 47 -28.61 -7.09 -26.82
N ALA A 48 -29.88 -6.77 -27.09
CA ALA A 48 -30.64 -5.78 -26.34
C ALA A 48 -30.79 -6.14 -24.85
N VAL A 49 -31.02 -7.42 -24.54
CA VAL A 49 -31.05 -7.91 -23.14
C VAL A 49 -29.69 -7.71 -22.47
N VAL A 50 -28.59 -8.05 -23.15
CA VAL A 50 -27.24 -7.83 -22.60
C VAL A 50 -26.96 -6.35 -22.36
N VAL A 51 -27.30 -5.47 -23.31
CA VAL A 51 -27.14 -4.02 -23.15
C VAL A 51 -27.99 -3.48 -21.99
N ALA A 52 -29.25 -3.92 -21.87
CA ALA A 52 -30.13 -3.52 -20.77
C ALA A 52 -29.58 -3.96 -19.40
N LEU A 53 -29.05 -5.20 -19.31
CA LEU A 53 -28.39 -5.69 -18.11
C LEU A 53 -27.14 -4.87 -17.77
N LEU A 54 -26.34 -4.52 -18.78
CA LEU A 54 -25.15 -3.67 -18.60
C LEU A 54 -25.53 -2.27 -18.11
N LEU A 55 -26.54 -1.63 -18.70
CA LEU A 55 -27.00 -0.30 -18.30
C LEU A 55 -27.61 -0.30 -16.90
N ASN A 56 -28.41 -1.30 -16.56
CA ASN A 56 -29.01 -1.41 -15.23
C ASN A 56 -27.95 -1.67 -14.15
N ASN A 57 -26.91 -2.42 -14.47
CA ASN A 57 -25.77 -2.61 -13.58
C ASN A 57 -24.87 -1.36 -13.53
N ALA A 58 -24.81 -0.58 -14.63
CA ALA A 58 -24.00 0.63 -14.70
C ALA A 58 -24.62 1.83 -13.96
N GLY A 59 -25.95 1.84 -13.76
CA GLY A 59 -26.65 2.85 -12.95
C GLY A 59 -26.25 2.88 -11.47
N GLY A 60 -25.42 1.93 -11.01
CA GLY A 60 -24.81 1.93 -9.68
C GLY A 60 -23.37 2.45 -9.63
N PHE A 61 -22.78 2.90 -10.75
CA PHE A 61 -21.45 3.52 -10.73
C PHE A 61 -21.57 4.96 -10.27
N ASP A 62 -21.03 5.23 -9.09
CA ASP A 62 -20.88 6.57 -8.53
C ASP A 62 -19.95 7.37 -9.45
N TYR A 63 -20.49 8.34 -10.21
CA TYR A 63 -19.81 9.15 -11.23
C TYR A 63 -18.62 9.98 -10.71
N GLN A 64 -18.34 9.91 -9.41
CA GLN A 64 -17.31 10.68 -8.74
C GLN A 64 -15.91 10.03 -8.81
N GLY A 65 -15.81 8.76 -9.20
CA GLY A 65 -14.55 8.13 -9.56
C GLY A 65 -14.32 8.22 -11.07
N MET A 66 -13.15 8.68 -11.51
CA MET A 66 -12.76 8.69 -12.92
C MET A 66 -13.09 7.33 -13.55
N MET A 67 -14.02 7.31 -14.52
CA MET A 67 -14.31 6.10 -15.28
C MET A 67 -13.00 5.52 -15.81
N SER A 68 -12.78 4.23 -15.57
CA SER A 68 -11.60 3.56 -16.12
C SER A 68 -11.64 3.69 -17.64
N VAL A 69 -10.50 4.01 -18.26
CA VAL A 69 -10.37 4.09 -19.73
C VAL A 69 -10.95 2.84 -20.40
N TRP A 70 -10.82 1.68 -19.75
CA TRP A 70 -11.34 0.40 -20.23
C TRP A 70 -12.86 0.29 -20.21
N GLU A 71 -13.52 0.93 -19.24
CA GLU A 71 -14.99 0.97 -19.13
C GLU A 71 -15.57 1.85 -20.24
N ALA A 72 -14.94 3.00 -20.50
CA ALA A 72 -15.30 3.87 -21.61
C ALA A 72 -15.15 3.15 -22.96
N VAL A 73 -14.03 2.44 -23.18
CA VAL A 73 -13.81 1.64 -24.40
C VAL A 73 -14.88 0.57 -24.59
N HIS A 74 -15.28 -0.14 -23.52
CA HIS A 74 -16.34 -1.15 -23.59
C HIS A 74 -17.69 -0.55 -23.97
N ILE A 75 -18.07 0.57 -23.36
CA ILE A 75 -19.35 1.25 -23.64
C ILE A 75 -19.38 1.72 -25.09
N VAL A 76 -18.31 2.37 -25.57
CA VAL A 76 -18.21 2.82 -26.96
C VAL A 76 -18.32 1.65 -27.93
N LEU A 77 -17.62 0.54 -27.66
CA LEU A 77 -17.66 -0.64 -28.52
C LEU A 77 -19.05 -1.31 -28.53
N ALA A 78 -19.74 -1.34 -27.40
CA ALA A 78 -21.13 -1.82 -27.32
C ALA A 78 -22.10 -0.93 -28.11
N LEU A 79 -21.95 0.40 -28.06
CA LEU A 79 -22.78 1.32 -28.85
C LEU A 79 -22.52 1.20 -30.35
N LEU A 80 -21.26 1.00 -30.77
CA LEU A 80 -20.92 0.74 -32.16
C LEU A 80 -21.57 -0.56 -32.66
N LEU A 81 -21.57 -1.62 -31.85
CA LEU A 81 -22.26 -2.86 -32.17
C LEU A 81 -23.77 -2.67 -32.33
N LEU A 82 -24.40 -1.88 -31.45
CA LEU A 82 -25.82 -1.55 -31.57
C LEU A 82 -26.11 -0.85 -32.91
N ALA A 83 -25.30 0.15 -33.27
CA ALA A 83 -25.43 0.87 -34.53
C ALA A 83 -25.30 -0.07 -35.74
N LEU A 84 -24.32 -0.99 -35.74
CA LEU A 84 -24.14 -1.98 -36.81
C LEU A 84 -25.32 -2.94 -36.93
N ILE A 85 -25.94 -3.36 -35.81
CA ILE A 85 -27.14 -4.20 -35.85
C ILE A 85 -28.32 -3.44 -36.45
N LEU A 86 -28.51 -2.17 -36.07
CA LEU A 86 -29.58 -1.32 -36.62
C LEU A 86 -29.41 -1.07 -38.13
N ILE A 87 -28.18 -0.78 -38.57
CA ILE A 87 -27.86 -0.64 -40.01
C ILE A 87 -28.20 -1.92 -40.76
N LYS A 88 -27.85 -3.09 -40.21
CA LYS A 88 -28.17 -4.39 -40.82
C LYS A 88 -29.69 -4.61 -40.93
N LEU A 89 -30.46 -4.30 -39.89
CA LEU A 89 -31.92 -4.39 -39.92
C LEU A 89 -32.53 -3.42 -40.96
N PHE A 90 -31.96 -2.22 -41.07
CA PHE A 90 -32.39 -1.22 -42.05
C PHE A 90 -32.10 -1.67 -43.49
N LEU A 91 -30.92 -2.23 -43.76
CA LEU A 91 -30.57 -2.78 -45.08
C LEU A 91 -31.46 -3.95 -45.48
N ILE A 92 -31.87 -4.80 -44.52
CA ILE A 92 -32.86 -5.87 -44.77
C ILE A 92 -34.21 -5.26 -45.17
N LYS A 93 -34.67 -4.21 -44.47
CA LYS A 93 -35.93 -3.53 -44.77
C LYS A 93 -35.94 -2.86 -46.15
N LEU A 94 -34.82 -2.25 -46.53
CA LEU A 94 -34.63 -1.57 -47.82
C LEU A 94 -34.51 -2.52 -49.03
N HIS A 95 -34.61 -3.85 -48.84
CA HIS A 95 -34.54 -4.83 -49.93
C HIS A 95 -33.31 -4.68 -50.85
N VAL A 96 -32.20 -4.13 -50.34
CA VAL A 96 -30.97 -4.00 -51.13
C VAL A 96 -30.43 -5.41 -51.37
N GLN A 97 -30.64 -5.93 -52.58
CA GLN A 97 -30.44 -7.33 -52.96
C GLN A 97 -28.95 -7.75 -53.05
N SER A 98 -28.02 -6.92 -52.57
CA SER A 98 -26.59 -7.21 -52.57
C SER A 98 -26.25 -8.17 -51.43
N SER A 99 -26.33 -9.48 -51.72
CA SER A 99 -25.96 -10.57 -50.82
C SER A 99 -24.55 -10.41 -50.24
N PHE A 100 -23.62 -9.87 -51.02
CA PHE A 100 -22.23 -9.65 -50.61
C PHE A 100 -22.10 -8.60 -49.49
N ARG A 101 -22.82 -7.48 -49.58
CA ARG A 101 -22.78 -6.43 -48.54
C ARG A 101 -23.31 -6.95 -47.20
N LEU A 102 -24.35 -7.77 -47.22
CA LEU A 102 -24.92 -8.38 -46.00
C LEU A 102 -23.96 -9.38 -45.34
N ILE A 103 -23.21 -10.14 -46.13
CA ILE A 103 -22.18 -11.06 -45.63
C ILE A 103 -21.06 -10.25 -44.97
N LEU A 104 -20.53 -9.23 -45.64
CA LEU A 104 -19.46 -8.38 -45.11
C LEU A 104 -19.87 -7.72 -43.78
N THR A 105 -21.09 -7.17 -43.72
CA THR A 105 -21.61 -6.55 -42.49
C THR A 105 -21.75 -7.59 -41.37
N GLY A 106 -22.16 -8.81 -41.69
CA GLY A 106 -22.25 -9.90 -40.70
C GLY A 106 -20.90 -10.31 -40.13
N THR A 107 -19.87 -10.40 -40.97
CA THR A 107 -18.49 -10.73 -40.55
C THR A 107 -17.91 -9.65 -39.65
N VAL A 108 -18.07 -8.37 -40.01
CA VAL A 108 -17.62 -7.23 -39.17
C VAL A 108 -18.29 -7.29 -37.79
N LEU A 109 -19.60 -7.53 -37.76
CA LEU A 109 -20.37 -7.60 -36.52
C LEU A 109 -19.91 -8.75 -35.61
N PHE A 110 -19.60 -9.91 -36.18
CA PHE A 110 -19.05 -11.04 -35.43
C PHE A 110 -17.64 -10.75 -34.90
N GLY A 111 -16.76 -10.17 -35.73
CA GLY A 111 -15.43 -9.75 -35.30
C GLY A 111 -15.48 -8.74 -34.14
N SER A 112 -16.34 -7.73 -34.24
CA SER A 112 -16.52 -6.74 -33.17
C SER A 112 -17.09 -7.34 -31.88
N ILE A 113 -18.01 -8.30 -31.96
CA ILE A 113 -18.49 -9.05 -30.77
C ILE A 113 -17.34 -9.84 -30.14
N PHE A 114 -16.52 -10.52 -30.94
CA PHE A 114 -15.39 -11.30 -30.45
C PHE A 114 -14.36 -10.40 -29.74
N VAL A 115 -14.03 -9.24 -30.32
CA VAL A 115 -13.14 -8.25 -29.69
C VAL A 115 -13.75 -7.74 -28.39
N LEU A 116 -15.03 -7.36 -28.37
CA LEU A 116 -15.70 -6.89 -27.14
C LEU A 116 -15.56 -7.92 -26.01
N ILE A 117 -15.85 -9.20 -26.31
CA ILE A 117 -15.76 -10.29 -25.34
C ILE A 117 -14.31 -10.53 -24.92
N GLY A 118 -13.37 -10.49 -25.86
CA GLY A 118 -11.94 -10.64 -25.60
C GLY A 118 -11.40 -9.54 -24.67
N VAL A 119 -11.80 -8.29 -24.87
CA VAL A 119 -11.42 -7.19 -23.97
C VAL A 119 -12.08 -7.37 -22.60
N THR A 120 -13.34 -7.79 -22.53
CA THR A 120 -14.02 -8.02 -21.23
C THR A 120 -13.37 -9.15 -20.46
N VAL A 121 -13.29 -10.34 -21.07
CA VAL A 121 -12.78 -11.56 -20.43
C VAL A 121 -11.28 -11.46 -20.18
N GLY A 122 -10.52 -10.95 -21.16
CA GLY A 122 -9.08 -10.73 -21.05
C GLY A 122 -8.74 -9.78 -19.91
N TYR A 123 -9.47 -8.67 -19.75
CA TYR A 123 -9.28 -7.77 -18.61
C TYR A 123 -9.41 -8.51 -17.27
N TYR A 124 -10.46 -9.33 -17.09
CA TYR A 124 -10.64 -10.08 -15.86
C TYR A 124 -9.58 -11.17 -15.65
N ILE A 125 -9.11 -11.82 -16.71
CA ILE A 125 -8.06 -12.85 -16.60
C ILE A 125 -6.71 -12.20 -16.27
N PHE A 126 -6.28 -11.18 -17.00
CA PHE A 126 -4.97 -10.56 -16.79
C PHE A 126 -4.89 -9.71 -15.53
N ASN A 127 -6.00 -9.11 -15.08
CA ASN A 127 -6.04 -8.35 -13.84
C ASN A 127 -6.31 -9.23 -12.59
N SER A 128 -6.39 -10.56 -12.76
CA SER A 128 -6.58 -11.53 -11.66
C SER A 128 -5.29 -11.96 -10.96
N SER A 129 -4.17 -11.26 -11.19
CA SER A 129 -2.88 -11.56 -10.53
C SER A 129 -2.91 -11.39 -9.00
N GLU A 130 -4.02 -10.92 -8.41
CA GLU A 130 -4.30 -11.02 -6.98
C GLU A 130 -5.42 -12.04 -6.65
N THR A 131 -5.06 -13.33 -6.75
CA THR A 131 -5.60 -14.49 -6.00
C THR A 131 -7.05 -14.97 -6.24
N ARG A 132 -7.20 -16.23 -6.65
CA ARG A 132 -7.91 -17.29 -5.89
C ARG A 132 -7.73 -18.67 -6.53
N SER A 133 -7.38 -19.65 -5.71
CA SER A 133 -7.41 -21.08 -6.02
C SER A 133 -8.85 -21.52 -6.34
N VAL A 134 -9.00 -22.26 -7.43
CA VAL A 134 -10.26 -22.55 -8.13
C VAL A 134 -11.15 -23.59 -7.41
N SER A 135 -10.81 -24.06 -6.21
CA SER A 135 -11.51 -25.16 -5.54
C SER A 135 -12.78 -24.79 -4.74
N GLU A 136 -13.17 -23.52 -4.61
CA GLU A 136 -14.36 -23.10 -3.84
C GLU A 136 -15.30 -22.14 -4.60
N ILE A 137 -15.40 -22.26 -5.92
CA ILE A 137 -16.40 -21.51 -6.70
C ILE A 137 -17.76 -22.21 -6.55
N LYS A 138 -18.39 -22.02 -5.38
CA LYS A 138 -19.84 -22.13 -5.25
C LYS A 138 -20.42 -20.91 -5.96
N ILE A 139 -20.92 -21.16 -7.17
CA ILE A 139 -21.46 -20.21 -8.13
C ILE A 139 -22.39 -19.18 -7.44
N ARG A 140 -21.94 -17.92 -7.28
CA ARG A 140 -22.75 -16.75 -6.88
C ARG A 140 -22.60 -15.67 -7.96
N TRP A 141 -23.58 -15.57 -8.87
CA TRP A 141 -23.58 -14.70 -10.07
C TRP A 141 -23.88 -13.21 -9.77
N THR A 142 -23.14 -12.60 -8.85
CA THR A 142 -23.06 -11.14 -8.73
C THR A 142 -21.62 -10.77 -8.34
N PRO A 143 -20.89 -9.95 -9.13
CA PRO A 143 -19.62 -9.39 -8.68
C PRO A 143 -19.88 -8.58 -7.40
N ARG A 144 -19.64 -9.20 -6.25
CA ARG A 144 -19.83 -8.60 -4.94
C ARG A 144 -18.83 -7.46 -4.81
N SER A 145 -19.28 -6.22 -4.94
CA SER A 145 -18.36 -5.09 -4.83
C SER A 145 -17.99 -4.92 -3.35
N VAL A 146 -16.70 -5.03 -3.03
CA VAL A 146 -16.16 -4.79 -1.68
C VAL A 146 -16.55 -3.40 -1.18
N ALA A 147 -16.74 -2.44 -2.10
CA ALA A 147 -17.26 -1.10 -1.82
C ALA A 147 -18.68 -1.15 -1.22
N SER A 148 -19.58 -1.97 -1.77
CA SER A 148 -20.95 -2.09 -1.25
C SER A 148 -20.99 -2.69 0.16
N ASP A 149 -20.15 -3.70 0.45
CA ASP A 149 -20.12 -4.33 1.76
C ASP A 149 -19.50 -3.41 2.82
N LYS A 150 -18.50 -2.59 2.43
CA LYS A 150 -17.96 -1.51 3.27
C LYS A 150 -19.03 -0.47 3.62
N ILE A 151 -19.80 -0.01 2.63
CA ILE A 151 -20.87 0.98 2.85
C ILE A 151 -21.96 0.38 3.73
N LEU A 152 -22.34 -0.89 3.50
CA LEU A 152 -23.32 -1.59 4.31
C LEU A 152 -22.87 -1.69 5.78
N MET A 153 -21.67 -2.22 6.02
CA MET A 153 -21.10 -2.32 7.37
C MET A 153 -21.02 -0.94 8.02
N GLY A 154 -20.51 0.06 7.29
CA GLY A 154 -20.40 1.44 7.77
C GLY A 154 -21.76 1.96 8.22
N LYS A 155 -22.74 1.97 7.33
CA LYS A 155 -24.09 2.50 7.57
C LYS A 155 -24.82 1.80 8.72
N LYS A 156 -24.72 0.46 8.81
CA LYS A 156 -25.44 -0.32 9.83
C LYS A 156 -24.75 -0.23 11.19
N CYS A 157 -23.44 -0.42 11.23
CA CYS A 157 -22.71 -0.50 12.49
C CYS A 157 -22.37 0.88 13.08
N SER A 158 -22.21 1.92 12.25
CA SER A 158 -21.91 3.28 12.73
C SER A 158 -23.07 3.94 13.48
N LYS A 159 -24.28 3.37 13.39
CA LYS A 159 -25.45 3.82 14.14
C LYS A 159 -25.20 3.79 15.65
N CYS A 160 -24.46 2.79 16.13
CA CYS A 160 -24.25 2.56 17.56
C CYS A 160 -22.77 2.43 17.96
N HIS A 161 -21.86 2.26 17.00
CA HIS A 161 -20.44 2.00 17.28
C HIS A 161 -19.54 2.87 16.41
N SER A 162 -18.45 3.38 17.00
CA SER A 162 -17.34 3.91 16.19
C SER A 162 -16.77 2.80 15.31
N ILE A 163 -16.54 3.08 14.04
CA ILE A 163 -15.99 2.12 13.07
C ILE A 163 -14.60 1.63 13.50
N GLU A 164 -13.84 2.51 14.16
CA GLU A 164 -12.54 2.23 14.74
C GLU A 164 -12.61 1.08 15.74
N ARG A 165 -13.60 1.08 16.65
CA ARG A 165 -13.80 0.02 17.64
C ARG A 165 -13.98 -1.34 16.97
N ILE A 166 -14.73 -1.39 15.87
CA ILE A 166 -14.99 -2.63 15.14
C ILE A 166 -13.69 -3.12 14.49
N PHE A 167 -12.95 -2.25 13.81
CA PHE A 167 -11.68 -2.61 13.20
C PHE A 167 -10.53 -2.86 14.20
N LEU A 168 -10.75 -2.55 15.48
CA LEU A 168 -9.83 -2.86 16.57
C LEU A 168 -10.07 -4.23 17.19
N SER A 169 -11.21 -4.86 16.93
CA SER A 169 -11.44 -6.24 17.34
C SER A 169 -10.70 -7.20 16.41
N SER A 170 -10.14 -8.25 17.00
CA SER A 170 -9.57 -9.39 16.29
C SER A 170 -10.38 -10.60 16.70
N LYS A 171 -11.02 -11.24 15.73
CA LYS A 171 -11.89 -12.40 15.93
C LYS A 171 -11.65 -13.38 14.78
N ASP A 172 -11.86 -14.65 15.01
CA ASP A 172 -11.95 -15.61 13.91
C ASP A 172 -13.29 -15.44 13.16
N GLY A 173 -13.48 -16.17 12.07
CA GLY A 173 -14.70 -16.05 11.27
C GLY A 173 -15.97 -16.42 12.04
N LYS A 174 -15.89 -17.41 12.93
CA LYS A 174 -17.04 -17.89 13.72
C LYS A 174 -17.42 -16.87 14.79
N ASP A 175 -16.43 -16.31 15.48
CA ASP A 175 -16.59 -15.26 16.48
C ASP A 175 -17.14 -13.98 15.85
N TRP A 176 -16.68 -13.62 14.65
CA TRP A 176 -17.26 -12.50 13.89
C TRP A 176 -18.72 -12.77 13.56
N GLN A 177 -19.04 -13.94 13.01
CA GLN A 177 -20.41 -14.32 12.67
C GLN A 177 -21.33 -14.25 13.89
N GLN A 178 -20.92 -14.82 15.02
CA GLN A 178 -21.70 -14.78 16.27
C GLN A 178 -21.88 -13.35 16.78
N THR A 179 -20.84 -12.51 16.69
CA THR A 179 -20.91 -11.11 17.11
C THR A 179 -21.93 -10.35 16.25
N VAL A 180 -21.83 -10.45 14.92
CA VAL A 180 -22.73 -9.75 13.99
C VAL A 180 -24.15 -10.29 14.09
N GLN A 181 -24.34 -11.60 14.25
CA GLN A 181 -25.63 -12.23 14.49
C GLN A 181 -26.32 -11.67 15.74
N ARG A 182 -25.58 -11.55 16.85
CA ARG A 182 -26.10 -10.94 18.08
C ARG A 182 -26.47 -9.46 17.88
N MET A 183 -25.68 -8.72 17.11
CA MET A 183 -26.01 -7.32 16.80
C MET A 183 -27.27 -7.23 15.92
N ALA A 184 -27.47 -8.20 15.03
CA ALA A 184 -28.66 -8.27 14.18
C ALA A 184 -29.93 -8.60 14.96
N GLU A 185 -29.83 -9.46 15.98
CA GLU A 185 -30.92 -9.74 16.91
C GLU A 185 -31.31 -8.51 17.73
N LEU A 186 -30.34 -7.67 18.10
CA LEU A 186 -30.57 -6.44 18.86
C LEU A 186 -31.14 -5.28 18.01
N ASP A 187 -30.73 -5.16 16.75
CA ASP A 187 -31.18 -4.10 15.83
C ASP A 187 -32.07 -4.66 14.71
N TYR A 188 -32.87 -5.68 14.99
CA TYR A 188 -33.87 -6.19 14.06
C TYR A 188 -35.01 -5.16 13.87
N PRO A 189 -35.52 -4.92 12.63
CA PRO A 189 -35.17 -5.54 11.35
C PRO A 189 -34.09 -4.80 10.56
N ASN A 190 -33.38 -3.84 11.17
CA ASN A 190 -32.41 -3.01 10.47
C ASN A 190 -31.20 -3.79 9.94
N ILE A 191 -30.80 -4.88 10.60
CA ILE A 191 -29.77 -5.79 10.11
C ILE A 191 -30.43 -7.13 9.77
N SER A 192 -30.55 -7.42 8.47
CA SER A 192 -31.17 -8.67 8.00
C SER A 192 -30.21 -9.86 8.12
N LYS A 193 -30.72 -11.09 8.03
CA LYS A 193 -29.89 -12.30 7.94
C LYS A 193 -28.90 -12.25 6.76
N GLY A 194 -29.30 -11.63 5.64
CA GLY A 194 -28.41 -11.42 4.50
C GLY A 194 -27.30 -10.41 4.80
N ASP A 195 -27.58 -9.38 5.60
CA ASP A 195 -26.56 -8.41 6.03
C ASP A 195 -25.55 -9.04 6.98
N VAL A 196 -25.96 -9.99 7.83
CA VAL A 196 -25.06 -10.71 8.74
C VAL A 196 -23.93 -11.39 7.98
N GLU A 197 -24.27 -12.16 6.93
CA GLU A 197 -23.28 -12.84 6.08
C GLU A 197 -22.33 -11.82 5.43
N ARG A 198 -22.89 -10.74 4.86
CA ARG A 198 -22.10 -9.71 4.16
C ARG A 198 -21.16 -8.93 5.07
N ILE A 199 -21.62 -8.50 6.22
CA ILE A 199 -20.82 -7.77 7.19
C ILE A 199 -19.72 -8.68 7.75
N THR A 200 -20.05 -9.94 8.04
CA THR A 200 -19.08 -10.94 8.53
C THR A 200 -17.95 -11.16 7.52
N ASP A 201 -18.29 -11.46 6.27
CA ASP A 201 -17.31 -11.69 5.19
C ASP A 201 -16.39 -10.48 5.02
N TYR A 202 -16.96 -9.27 5.05
CA TYR A 202 -16.20 -8.03 4.95
C TYR A 202 -15.22 -7.85 6.12
N LEU A 203 -15.66 -8.08 7.36
CA LEU A 203 -14.82 -7.92 8.55
C LEU A 203 -13.64 -8.91 8.56
N ILE A 204 -13.88 -10.17 8.17
CA ILE A 204 -12.84 -11.19 8.03
C ILE A 204 -11.81 -10.75 6.99
N GLU A 205 -12.25 -10.35 5.80
CA GLU A 205 -11.35 -9.92 4.73
C GLU A 205 -10.55 -8.67 5.12
N GLN A 206 -11.19 -7.68 5.77
CA GLN A 206 -10.47 -6.50 6.29
C GLN A 206 -9.44 -6.88 7.35
N GLN A 207 -9.74 -7.83 8.23
CA GLN A 207 -8.78 -8.33 9.21
C GLN A 207 -7.60 -9.01 8.53
N ARG A 208 -7.86 -9.87 7.54
CA ARG A 208 -6.83 -10.56 6.76
C ARG A 208 -5.90 -9.60 6.03
N ARG A 209 -6.45 -8.50 5.47
CA ARG A 209 -5.65 -7.43 4.85
C ARG A 209 -4.74 -6.72 5.84
N ARG A 210 -5.22 -6.46 7.07
CA ARG A 210 -4.40 -5.90 8.14
C ARG A 210 -3.27 -6.84 8.53
N GLU A 211 -3.55 -8.14 8.60
CA GLU A 211 -2.56 -9.18 8.91
C GLU A 211 -1.53 -9.38 7.79
N LYS A 212 -1.91 -9.19 6.51
CA LYS A 212 -1.01 -9.28 5.35
C LYS A 212 -0.04 -8.10 5.25
N SER A 213 -0.24 -7.00 5.99
CA SER A 213 0.71 -5.89 5.99
C SER A 213 2.06 -6.36 6.52
N THR A 214 3.11 -6.27 5.70
CA THR A 214 4.44 -6.83 5.99
C THR A 214 5.19 -6.07 7.08
N ASP A 215 4.80 -4.83 7.37
CA ASP A 215 5.42 -4.04 8.42
C ASP A 215 4.78 -4.32 9.78
N ARG A 216 5.17 -5.45 10.37
CA ARG A 216 4.75 -5.87 11.73
C ARG A 216 5.08 -4.83 12.79
N ARG A 217 6.13 -4.02 12.61
CA ARG A 217 6.50 -2.94 13.54
C ARG A 217 5.47 -1.82 13.50
N LYS A 218 5.00 -1.42 12.31
CA LYS A 218 3.91 -0.44 12.16
C LYS A 218 2.58 -0.97 12.70
N ILE A 219 2.30 -2.26 12.50
CA ILE A 219 1.15 -2.93 13.12
C ILE A 219 1.25 -2.81 14.65
N GLY A 220 2.37 -3.21 15.25
CA GLY A 220 2.62 -3.10 16.69
C GLY A 220 2.46 -1.68 17.22
N LYS A 221 3.02 -0.67 16.53
CA LYS A 221 2.86 0.75 16.88
C LYS A 221 1.38 1.16 16.92
N ASN A 222 0.62 0.77 15.90
CA ASN A 222 -0.80 1.07 15.79
C ASN A 222 -1.63 0.32 16.84
N LEU A 223 -1.23 -0.89 17.21
CA LEU A 223 -1.87 -1.65 18.28
C LEU A 223 -1.64 -0.96 19.63
N VAL A 224 -0.41 -0.60 19.97
CA VAL A 224 -0.11 0.12 21.22
C VAL A 224 -0.88 1.44 21.29
N SER A 225 -0.86 2.23 20.21
CA SER A 225 -1.51 3.54 20.18
C SER A 225 -3.03 3.48 20.35
N ARG A 226 -3.65 2.36 19.97
CA ARG A 226 -5.11 2.20 20.00
C ARG A 226 -5.61 1.37 21.18
N LYS A 227 -4.84 0.37 21.64
CA LYS A 227 -5.23 -0.54 22.71
C LYS A 227 -4.70 -0.09 24.07
N CYS A 228 -3.43 0.29 24.15
CA CYS A 228 -2.83 0.70 25.42
C CYS A 228 -3.29 2.11 25.83
N LYS A 229 -3.55 3.00 24.86
CA LYS A 229 -4.06 4.37 25.13
C LYS A 229 -5.42 4.39 25.83
N ILE A 230 -6.20 3.31 25.74
CA ILE A 230 -7.53 3.23 26.36
C ILE A 230 -7.42 3.43 27.87
N CYS A 231 -6.38 2.90 28.51
CA CYS A 231 -6.21 2.93 29.96
C CYS A 231 -4.90 3.59 30.42
N HIS A 232 -3.92 3.76 29.54
CA HIS A 232 -2.60 4.25 29.89
C HIS A 232 -2.18 5.43 29.03
N ASP A 233 -1.49 6.38 29.64
CA ASP A 233 -0.74 7.37 28.87
C ASP A 233 0.38 6.67 28.07
N LEU A 234 0.46 7.01 26.78
CA LEU A 234 1.45 6.41 25.89
C LEU A 234 2.87 6.86 26.23
N GLY A 235 3.05 8.03 26.85
CA GLY A 235 4.34 8.49 27.36
C GLY A 235 4.92 7.49 28.36
N ARG A 236 4.12 7.01 29.32
CA ARG A 236 4.53 5.97 30.29
C ARG A 236 4.92 4.65 29.61
N VAL A 237 4.14 4.20 28.63
CA VAL A 237 4.44 2.97 27.87
C VAL A 237 5.74 3.14 27.09
N PHE A 238 5.95 4.31 26.49
CA PHE A 238 7.08 4.60 25.62
C PHE A 238 8.37 4.98 26.38
N SER A 239 8.25 5.41 27.64
CA SER A 239 9.40 5.72 28.50
C SER A 239 9.97 4.48 29.18
N ALA A 240 9.19 3.42 29.33
CA ALA A 240 9.62 2.18 29.96
C ALA A 240 10.76 1.51 29.18
N ASN A 241 11.79 1.11 29.91
CA ASN A 241 12.95 0.40 29.37
C ASN A 241 12.86 -1.07 29.79
N LYS A 242 12.40 -1.92 28.88
CA LYS A 242 12.16 -3.35 29.11
C LYS A 242 12.66 -4.15 27.90
N THR A 243 13.26 -5.29 28.17
CA THR A 243 13.61 -6.33 27.19
C THR A 243 12.36 -6.96 26.58
N ALA A 244 12.51 -7.76 25.53
CA ALA A 244 11.39 -8.45 24.90
C ALA A 244 10.63 -9.37 25.88
N SER A 245 11.36 -10.11 26.73
CA SER A 245 10.77 -10.99 27.76
C SER A 245 10.01 -10.19 28.83
N GLU A 246 10.58 -9.09 29.32
CA GLU A 246 9.90 -8.22 30.29
C GLU A 246 8.65 -7.55 29.70
N TRP A 247 8.67 -7.22 28.39
CA TRP A 247 7.50 -6.73 27.69
C TRP A 247 6.43 -7.80 27.53
N GLU A 248 6.82 -9.03 27.23
CA GLU A 248 5.91 -10.17 27.16
C GLU A 248 5.17 -10.36 28.48
N GLU A 249 5.91 -10.45 29.59
CA GLU A 249 5.33 -10.57 30.93
C GLU A 249 4.42 -9.38 31.26
N THR A 250 4.84 -8.16 30.90
CA THR A 250 4.03 -6.95 31.12
C THR A 250 2.71 -7.03 30.37
N VAL A 251 2.72 -7.44 29.09
CA VAL A 251 1.50 -7.55 28.28
C VAL A 251 0.61 -8.68 28.79
N ASP A 252 1.17 -9.82 29.20
CA ASP A 252 0.41 -10.93 29.79
C ASP A 252 -0.28 -10.53 31.09
N ASN A 253 0.44 -9.81 31.96
CA ASN A 253 -0.13 -9.25 33.18
C ASN A 253 -1.28 -8.28 32.88
N MET A 254 -1.17 -7.44 31.83
CA MET A 254 -2.27 -6.56 31.41
C MET A 254 -3.48 -7.34 30.90
N ILE A 255 -3.28 -8.39 30.11
CA ILE A 255 -4.38 -9.26 29.62
C ILE A 255 -5.07 -9.94 30.82
N LYS A 256 -4.29 -10.48 31.75
CA LYS A 256 -4.80 -11.14 32.96
C LYS A 256 -5.59 -10.18 33.86
N LEU A 257 -5.04 -8.99 34.12
CA LEU A 257 -5.68 -7.98 34.98
C LEU A 257 -6.96 -7.41 34.37
N LEU A 258 -7.03 -7.25 33.04
CA LEU A 258 -8.26 -6.82 32.37
C LEU A 258 -9.37 -7.87 32.45
N GLY A 259 -9.05 -9.15 32.65
CA GLY A 259 -10.03 -10.24 32.69
C GLY A 259 -10.73 -10.51 31.35
N VAL A 260 -10.24 -9.92 30.26
CA VAL A 260 -10.81 -10.07 28.91
C VAL A 260 -9.87 -10.93 28.07
N SER A 261 -10.14 -12.24 28.04
CA SER A 261 -9.28 -13.24 27.38
C SER A 261 -9.09 -13.03 25.87
N ASN A 262 -9.94 -12.21 25.23
CA ASN A 262 -9.89 -11.88 23.81
C ASN A 262 -9.52 -10.41 23.52
N PHE A 263 -8.92 -9.70 24.48
CA PHE A 263 -8.54 -8.29 24.27
C PHE A 263 -7.45 -8.12 23.19
N LEU A 264 -6.48 -9.04 23.20
CA LEU A 264 -5.40 -9.18 22.22
C LEU A 264 -5.34 -10.63 21.75
N SER A 265 -5.24 -10.83 20.43
CA SER A 265 -4.85 -12.15 19.90
C SER A 265 -3.36 -12.41 20.14
N MET A 266 -2.94 -13.68 20.06
CA MET A 266 -1.53 -14.05 20.20
C MET A 266 -0.63 -13.31 19.20
N GLN A 267 -1.10 -13.15 17.96
CA GLN A 267 -0.37 -12.39 16.94
C GLN A 267 -0.25 -10.91 17.30
N GLN A 268 -1.32 -10.29 17.80
CA GLN A 268 -1.31 -8.89 18.23
C GLN A 268 -0.37 -8.67 19.42
N LYS A 269 -0.37 -9.59 20.39
CA LYS A 269 0.59 -9.60 21.50
C LYS A 269 2.03 -9.59 20.94
N ASN A 270 2.34 -10.51 20.03
CA ASN A 270 3.67 -10.61 19.42
C ASN A 270 4.06 -9.34 18.65
N ASP A 271 3.14 -8.73 17.91
CA ASP A 271 3.41 -7.48 17.17
C ASP A 271 3.67 -6.30 18.12
N ILE A 272 2.95 -6.21 19.24
CA ILE A 272 3.18 -5.22 20.30
C ILE A 272 4.58 -5.41 20.91
N ILE A 273 4.93 -6.64 21.31
CA ILE A 273 6.23 -6.95 21.92
C ILE A 273 7.37 -6.64 20.95
N LEU A 274 7.23 -7.03 19.68
CA LEU A 274 8.20 -6.74 18.63
C LEU A 274 8.42 -5.23 18.46
N PHE A 275 7.34 -4.45 18.42
CA PHE A 275 7.45 -3.00 18.33
C PHE A 275 8.13 -2.38 19.55
N LEU A 276 7.67 -2.72 20.77
CA LEU A 276 8.17 -2.12 22.01
C LEU A 276 9.65 -2.48 22.29
N SER A 277 10.04 -3.73 22.06
CA SER A 277 11.43 -4.18 22.22
C SER A 277 12.36 -3.56 21.17
N SER A 278 11.91 -3.43 19.91
CA SER A 278 12.75 -2.86 18.86
C SER A 278 13.11 -1.39 19.06
N ARG A 279 12.32 -0.64 19.84
CA ARG A 279 12.61 0.75 20.20
C ARG A 279 13.77 0.88 21.19
N GLN A 280 14.01 -0.15 21.99
CA GLN A 280 15.10 -0.16 22.96
C GLN A 280 16.46 -0.10 22.24
N GLY A 281 16.65 -0.91 21.19
CA GLY A 281 17.86 -0.89 20.38
C GLY A 281 18.15 0.49 19.77
N SER A 282 17.12 1.13 19.21
CA SER A 282 17.25 2.47 18.61
C SER A 282 17.57 3.56 19.64
N ARG A 283 16.97 3.52 20.85
CA ARG A 283 17.23 4.50 21.92
C ARG A 283 18.60 4.31 22.58
N ILE A 284 19.02 3.07 22.77
CA ILE A 284 20.36 2.77 23.29
C ILE A 284 21.41 3.25 22.29
N GLN A 285 21.21 2.99 21.00
CA GLN A 285 22.11 3.43 19.94
C GLN A 285 22.14 4.96 19.79
N SER A 286 21.00 5.65 19.88
CA SER A 286 20.95 7.11 19.83
C SER A 286 21.63 7.77 21.05
N ASN A 287 21.46 7.19 22.23
CA ASN A 287 22.09 7.71 23.46
C ASN A 287 23.61 7.48 23.45
N LEU A 288 24.08 6.34 22.95
CA LEU A 288 25.50 6.07 22.75
C LEU A 288 26.11 7.02 21.72
N SER A 289 25.43 7.23 20.60
CA SER A 289 25.85 8.20 19.56
C SER A 289 25.93 9.63 20.11
N SER A 290 24.93 10.07 20.89
CA SER A 290 24.95 11.40 21.50
C SER A 290 26.08 11.57 22.51
N LYS A 291 26.34 10.57 23.35
CA LYS A 291 27.47 10.61 24.31
C LYS A 291 28.82 10.60 23.59
N ALA A 292 28.96 9.82 22.53
CA ALA A 292 30.17 9.78 21.71
C ALA A 292 30.45 11.13 21.04
N LYS A 293 29.42 11.81 20.50
CA LYS A 293 29.54 13.16 19.92
C LYS A 293 29.91 14.23 20.96
N MET A 294 29.34 14.15 22.17
CA MET A 294 29.72 15.08 23.25
C MET A 294 31.17 14.87 23.69
N ALA A 295 31.62 13.62 23.80
CA ALA A 295 33.00 13.30 24.12
C ALA A 295 33.97 13.74 23.00
N GLU A 296 33.61 13.53 21.74
CA GLU A 296 34.37 14.02 20.59
C GLU A 296 34.49 15.56 20.59
N ALA A 297 33.40 16.28 20.83
CA ALA A 297 33.41 17.73 20.93
C ALA A 297 34.26 18.24 22.11
N LEU A 298 34.24 17.51 23.23
CA LEU A 298 35.09 17.81 24.38
C LEU A 298 36.57 17.64 24.04
N VAL A 299 36.93 16.53 23.37
CA VAL A 299 38.31 16.28 22.89
C VAL A 299 38.74 17.35 21.90
N ALA A 300 37.91 17.69 20.92
CA ALA A 300 38.20 18.76 19.97
C ALA A 300 38.47 20.08 20.71
N ARG A 301 37.56 20.49 21.60
CA ARG A 301 37.68 21.76 22.31
C ARG A 301 38.91 21.82 23.22
N LYS A 302 39.22 20.75 23.95
CA LYS A 302 40.28 20.76 24.98
C LYS A 302 41.65 20.39 24.40
N CYS A 303 41.71 19.46 23.45
CA CYS A 303 42.97 18.99 22.88
C CYS A 303 43.39 19.75 21.62
N SER A 304 42.53 20.58 21.01
CA SER A 304 42.88 21.46 19.88
C SER A 304 42.71 22.95 20.21
N ALA A 305 42.74 23.33 21.49
CA ALA A 305 42.50 24.67 22.04
C ALA A 305 43.50 25.75 21.56
N GLY A 306 43.70 25.90 20.25
CA GLY A 306 44.65 26.82 19.61
C GLY A 306 46.08 26.28 19.47
N CYS A 307 46.43 25.13 20.06
CA CYS A 307 47.83 24.67 20.09
C CYS A 307 48.22 23.84 18.85
N HIS A 308 47.41 22.87 18.46
CA HIS A 308 47.66 22.02 17.30
C HIS A 308 46.36 21.44 16.75
N ALA A 309 46.39 20.99 15.50
CA ALA A 309 45.26 20.33 14.88
C ALA A 309 44.93 18.99 15.59
N LEU A 310 43.63 18.67 15.65
CA LEU A 310 43.10 17.50 16.36
C LEU A 310 43.60 16.18 15.76
N ASP A 311 43.84 16.16 14.46
CA ASP A 311 44.35 15.01 13.71
C ASP A 311 45.69 14.48 14.26
N ARG A 312 46.52 15.35 14.86
CA ARG A 312 47.76 14.94 15.54
C ARG A 312 47.47 14.02 16.73
N VAL A 313 46.43 14.31 17.49
CA VAL A 313 45.98 13.46 18.62
C VAL A 313 45.37 12.16 18.10
N LEU A 314 44.57 12.26 17.03
CA LEU A 314 43.85 11.11 16.48
C LEU A 314 44.77 10.07 15.81
N ARG A 315 45.96 10.47 15.35
CA ARG A 315 46.93 9.58 14.70
C ARG A 315 47.76 8.71 15.65
N VAL A 316 47.84 9.07 16.93
CA VAL A 316 48.74 8.38 17.87
C VAL A 316 47.99 7.29 18.63
N ASP A 317 48.53 6.08 18.68
CA ASP A 317 48.01 5.01 19.54
C ASP A 317 48.78 4.99 20.86
N LYS A 318 48.03 5.04 21.96
CA LYS A 318 48.54 5.02 23.34
C LYS A 318 47.62 4.13 24.17
N ASN A 319 48.20 3.47 25.17
CA ASN A 319 47.44 2.74 26.18
C ASN A 319 46.78 3.72 27.17
N PRO A 320 45.90 3.25 28.08
CA PRO A 320 45.18 4.12 29.01
C PRO A 320 46.08 4.99 29.89
N GLN A 321 47.20 4.43 30.37
CA GLN A 321 48.15 5.11 31.23
C GLN A 321 48.91 6.21 30.46
N GLN A 322 49.36 5.89 29.25
CA GLN A 322 50.03 6.85 28.36
C GLN A 322 49.10 8.00 27.95
N TRP A 323 47.81 7.74 27.74
CA TRP A 323 46.83 8.80 27.48
C TRP A 323 46.62 9.68 28.71
N ARG A 324 46.52 9.10 29.91
CA ARG A 324 46.41 9.83 31.17
C ARG A 324 47.58 10.79 31.36
N GLU A 325 48.81 10.28 31.24
CA GLU A 325 50.03 11.10 31.31
C GLU A 325 50.05 12.20 30.26
N THR A 326 49.58 11.92 29.04
CA THR A 326 49.50 12.93 27.97
C THR A 326 48.49 14.03 28.30
N VAL A 327 47.31 13.69 28.84
CA VAL A 327 46.27 14.66 29.22
C VAL A 327 46.71 15.49 30.42
N GLU A 328 47.35 14.89 31.42
CA GLU A 328 47.91 15.58 32.58
C GLU A 328 49.06 16.52 32.18
N SER A 329 49.94 16.08 31.28
CA SER A 329 51.00 16.94 30.73
C SER A 329 50.42 18.12 29.95
N MET A 330 49.36 17.91 29.17
CA MET A 330 48.67 18.97 28.45
C MET A 330 48.06 20.00 29.41
N GLU A 331 47.39 19.54 30.48
CA GLU A 331 46.85 20.42 31.53
C GLU A 331 47.95 21.24 32.20
N ALA A 332 49.06 20.61 32.59
CA ALA A 332 50.18 21.30 33.20
C ALA A 332 50.77 22.41 32.31
N MET A 333 50.81 22.21 30.98
CA MET A 333 51.27 23.21 30.01
C MET A 333 50.34 24.43 29.90
N THR A 334 49.05 24.29 30.23
CA THR A 334 48.12 25.43 30.20
C THR A 334 48.34 26.41 31.35
N GLY A 335 48.98 25.97 32.44
CA GLY A 335 49.15 26.75 33.67
C GLY A 335 47.86 26.90 34.50
N ASP A 336 46.74 26.33 34.06
CA ASP A 336 45.46 26.34 34.77
C ASP A 336 45.13 24.94 35.31
N PRO A 337 45.21 24.70 36.65
CA PRO A 337 44.88 23.40 37.24
C PRO A 337 43.39 23.04 37.16
N ASN A 338 42.53 23.96 36.72
CA ASN A 338 41.11 23.72 36.47
C ASN A 338 40.80 23.58 34.97
N PHE A 339 41.82 23.50 34.11
CA PHE A 339 41.62 23.36 32.68
C PHE A 339 40.85 22.07 32.34
N LEU A 340 41.04 20.97 33.09
CA LEU A 340 40.28 19.74 32.93
C LEU A 340 39.84 19.15 34.28
N SER A 341 38.54 18.94 34.44
CA SER A 341 38.05 18.14 35.58
C SER A 341 38.45 16.67 35.44
N GLU A 342 38.60 15.95 36.56
CA GLU A 342 38.88 14.49 36.54
C GLU A 342 37.84 13.70 35.72
N GLN A 343 36.58 14.14 35.73
CA GLN A 343 35.54 13.53 34.92
C GLN A 343 35.79 13.74 33.42
N GLU A 344 36.16 14.96 32.99
CA GLU A 344 36.51 15.25 31.60
C GLU A 344 37.75 14.47 31.16
N LYS A 345 38.78 14.35 32.02
CA LYS A 345 39.97 13.52 31.72
C LYS A 345 39.58 12.08 31.42
N ASN A 346 38.76 11.48 32.28
CA ASN A 346 38.30 10.10 32.08
C ASN A 346 37.44 9.95 30.81
N VAL A 347 36.58 10.91 30.48
CA VAL A 347 35.80 10.91 29.23
C VAL A 347 36.70 11.00 28.01
N ILE A 348 37.68 11.90 28.01
CA ILE A 348 38.66 12.09 26.93
C ILE A 348 39.47 10.80 26.71
N ILE A 349 40.05 10.25 27.78
CA ILE A 349 40.85 9.02 27.72
C ILE A 349 40.01 7.86 27.19
N ASN A 350 38.82 7.66 27.73
CA ASN A 350 37.95 6.56 27.32
C ASN A 350 37.53 6.67 25.84
N TRP A 351 37.17 7.88 25.39
CA TRP A 351 36.85 8.12 23.98
C TRP A 351 38.06 7.87 23.08
N LEU A 352 39.24 8.37 23.45
CA LEU A 352 40.47 8.17 22.68
C LEU A 352 40.84 6.69 22.55
N LEU A 353 40.62 5.87 23.58
CA LEU A 353 40.88 4.42 23.53
C LEU A 353 39.93 3.68 22.57
N HIS A 354 38.66 4.10 22.49
CA HIS A 354 37.63 3.38 21.73
C HIS A 354 37.32 4.00 20.36
N ARG A 355 37.95 5.13 20.00
CA ARG A 355 37.67 5.86 18.74
C ARG A 355 37.90 5.05 17.46
N LYS A 356 38.77 4.04 17.51
CA LYS A 356 39.09 3.15 16.37
C LYS A 356 38.18 1.92 16.30
N GLN A 357 37.41 1.62 17.35
CA GLN A 357 36.45 0.54 17.27
C GLN A 357 35.34 0.97 16.29
N PRO A 358 35.03 0.15 15.26
CA PRO A 358 33.92 0.44 14.37
C PRO A 358 32.66 0.37 15.21
N PHE A 359 32.18 1.52 15.64
CA PHE A 359 30.99 1.66 16.44
C PHE A 359 29.78 1.45 15.52
N LEU A 360 29.61 0.22 15.01
CA LEU A 360 28.62 -0.18 14.00
C LEU A 360 28.27 0.99 13.09
N GLN A 361 29.27 1.45 12.34
CA GLN A 361 29.08 2.46 11.31
C GLN A 361 27.92 1.98 10.45
N GLU A 362 26.90 2.84 10.33
CA GLU A 362 25.75 2.62 9.47
C GLU A 362 26.25 2.01 8.16
N LYS A 363 25.84 0.77 7.91
CA LYS A 363 25.77 0.27 6.56
C LYS A 363 24.83 1.26 5.87
N THR A 364 25.41 2.23 5.15
CA THR A 364 24.71 3.04 4.17
C THR A 364 24.07 2.04 3.23
N VAL A 365 22.80 1.72 3.52
CA VAL A 365 21.92 1.11 2.55
C VAL A 365 21.89 2.14 1.43
N ASN A 366 22.35 1.73 0.25
CA ASN A 366 22.08 2.46 -0.98
C ASN A 366 20.55 2.54 -1.11
N LEU A 367 19.94 3.56 -0.51
CA LEU A 367 18.65 4.05 -0.94
C LEU A 367 18.94 4.94 -2.13
N GLU A 368 18.53 4.47 -3.29
CA GLU A 368 18.28 5.34 -4.45
C GLU A 368 17.44 6.54 -3.98
N ALA A 369 17.90 7.73 -4.35
CA ALA A 369 17.32 8.99 -3.92
C ALA A 369 15.84 9.08 -4.36
N PRO A 370 14.90 9.49 -3.48
CA PRO A 370 13.60 9.95 -3.92
C PRO A 370 13.79 11.33 -4.57
N GLU A 371 13.43 11.43 -5.84
CA GLU A 371 13.65 12.54 -6.76
C GLU A 371 12.89 13.85 -6.43
N ASP A 372 12.39 14.04 -5.20
CA ASP A 372 11.40 15.12 -4.96
C ASP A 372 11.44 15.81 -3.58
N MET A 373 12.64 15.93 -2.99
CA MET A 373 12.82 16.62 -1.69
C MET A 373 13.61 17.95 -1.77
N HIS A 374 13.75 18.54 -2.97
CA HIS A 374 14.51 19.80 -3.14
C HIS A 374 13.66 21.08 -3.08
N THR A 375 12.33 21.00 -3.05
CA THR A 375 11.43 22.17 -3.11
C THR A 375 10.99 22.72 -1.75
N LEU A 376 11.19 21.97 -0.65
CA LEU A 376 10.71 22.38 0.68
C LEU A 376 11.77 23.06 1.57
N ILE A 377 13.06 22.92 1.27
CA ILE A 377 14.16 23.51 2.05
C ILE A 377 14.59 24.88 1.49
N SER A 378 14.36 25.17 0.21
CA SER A 378 14.80 26.45 -0.39
C SER A 378 13.95 27.66 0.03
N SER A 379 12.68 27.47 0.43
CA SER A 379 11.78 28.60 0.66
C SER A 379 11.85 29.23 2.06
N LYS A 380 12.48 28.57 3.04
CA LYS A 380 12.51 29.06 4.44
C LYS A 380 13.87 29.52 4.96
N CYS A 381 14.98 29.10 4.34
CA CYS A 381 16.32 29.43 4.85
C CYS A 381 16.96 30.68 4.20
N ILE A 382 16.39 31.21 3.12
CA ILE A 382 16.95 32.38 2.40
C ILE A 382 16.73 33.70 3.16
N ALA A 383 15.75 33.76 4.08
CA ALA A 383 15.41 35.00 4.76
C ALA A 383 16.39 35.42 5.87
N CYS A 384 17.21 34.51 6.40
CA CYS A 384 18.03 34.78 7.60
C CYS A 384 19.53 34.53 7.43
N HIS A 385 20.00 33.94 6.32
CA HIS A 385 21.42 33.67 6.11
C HIS A 385 21.86 34.00 4.67
N ASP A 386 22.76 34.97 4.56
CA ASP A 386 23.50 35.27 3.33
C ASP A 386 24.55 34.18 3.09
N LEU A 387 24.16 33.15 2.32
CA LEU A 387 24.99 31.99 2.01
C LEU A 387 26.21 32.34 1.13
N GLU A 388 26.20 33.47 0.43
CA GLU A 388 27.31 33.94 -0.40
C GLU A 388 28.56 34.24 0.45
N LYS A 389 28.36 34.82 1.65
CA LYS A 389 29.44 35.12 2.60
C LYS A 389 30.12 33.89 3.19
N LEU A 390 29.41 32.78 3.34
CA LEU A 390 29.98 31.54 3.86
C LEU A 390 30.89 30.83 2.85
N PHE A 391 30.65 31.02 1.56
CA PHE A 391 31.48 30.43 0.51
C PHE A 391 32.68 31.31 0.12
N GLN A 392 32.54 32.64 0.17
CA GLN A 392 33.66 33.55 -0.14
C GLN A 392 34.77 33.56 0.93
N GLY A 393 34.46 33.27 2.20
CA GLY A 393 35.46 33.18 3.27
C GLY A 393 36.46 32.03 3.10
N ARG A 394 36.07 30.93 2.44
CA ARG A 394 36.91 29.74 2.31
C ARG A 394 37.89 29.79 1.12
N ILE A 395 37.66 30.67 0.14
CA ILE A 395 38.53 30.80 -1.04
C ILE A 395 39.69 31.79 -0.79
N ARG A 396 39.58 32.66 0.22
CA ARG A 396 40.53 33.77 0.44
C ARG A 396 41.76 33.41 1.31
N GLU A 397 41.78 32.27 1.98
CA GLU A 397 42.89 31.84 2.85
C GLU A 397 43.91 30.90 2.16
N GLY A 398 43.73 30.58 0.87
CA GLY A 398 44.52 29.56 0.16
C GLY A 398 45.56 30.07 -0.85
N GLY A 399 46.00 31.33 -0.83
CA GLY A 399 46.82 31.87 -1.92
C GLY A 399 47.71 33.05 -1.59
N HIS A 400 48.62 32.92 -0.62
CA HIS A 400 49.80 33.79 -0.52
C HIS A 400 50.94 33.09 0.21
N SER A 401 51.94 32.62 -0.54
CA SER A 401 53.37 32.56 -0.17
C SER A 401 54.12 31.53 -1.02
N SER A 402 54.86 32.00 -2.03
CA SER A 402 56.25 31.62 -2.31
C SER A 402 56.60 31.89 -3.78
N GLY A 403 57.27 33.01 -4.02
CA GLY A 403 58.04 33.31 -5.22
C GLY A 403 59.07 34.38 -4.84
N GLU A 404 60.34 34.14 -5.21
CA GLU A 404 61.59 34.89 -4.89
C GLU A 404 62.31 34.39 -3.62
N THR A 405 63.55 33.89 -3.65
CA THR A 405 64.74 34.41 -4.36
C THR A 405 65.89 33.39 -4.44
N LYS A 406 66.76 33.63 -5.44
CA LYS A 406 68.13 33.12 -5.72
C LYS A 406 68.29 31.80 -6.47
#